data_AF-A0A263BRI4-F1
#
_entry.id   AF-A0A263BRI4-F1
#
_cell.length_a   1.000
_cell.length_b   1.000
_cell.length_c   1.000
_cell.angle_alpha   90.00
_cell.angle_beta   90.00
_cell.angle_gamma   90.00
#
_symmetry.space_group_name_H-M   'P 1'
#
loop_
_entity.id
_entity.type
_entity.pdbx_description
1 polymer ?
#
loop_
_entity_poly.entity_id
_entity_poly.type
_entity_poly.pdbx_seq_one_letter_code
_entity_poly.pdbx_strand_id
1 'polypeptide(L)'
;MMIWIIMIVFSPFMAFACWYAKSKGIIAIFISSIIFMFISRQAFAFGFWYFDIMNILEFLLWIAMIFVLYQSPKQIIIVVPIGLLLYFLTTQLNLFWGMF
;
A
#
# COMPACT_ATOMS: atom_id res chain seq x y z
N MET A 1 18.80 1.60 19.68
CA MET A 1 18.80 3.05 19.38
C MET A 1 18.66 3.37 17.89
N MET A 2 19.36 2.67 16.97
CA MET A 2 19.23 2.91 15.51
C MET A 2 17.81 2.72 14.94
N ILE A 3 17.07 1.68 15.35
CA ILE A 3 15.70 1.42 14.84
C ILE A 3 14.72 2.56 15.18
N TRP A 4 14.85 3.14 16.38
CA TRP A 4 14.04 4.27 16.81
C TRP A 4 14.33 5.53 16.00
N ILE A 5 15.61 5.78 15.69
CA ILE A 5 16.03 6.90 14.83
C ILE A 5 15.45 6.72 13.42
N ILE A 6 15.50 5.51 12.87
CA ILE A 6 14.91 5.20 11.56
C ILE A 6 13.40 5.47 11.56
N MET A 7 12.67 5.05 12.60
CA MET A 7 11.23 5.31 12.71
C MET A 7 10.90 6.81 12.79
N ILE A 8 11.67 7.58 13.57
CA ILE A 8 11.48 9.04 13.71
C ILE A 8 11.72 9.74 12.37
N VAL A 9 12.73 9.32 11.62
CA VAL A 9 13.03 9.89 10.30
C VAL A 9 11.99 9.49 9.27
N PHE A 10 11.42 8.28 9.34
CA PHE A 10 10.42 7.79 8.37
C PHE A 10 9.02 8.41 8.55
N SER A 11 8.66 8.74 9.80
CA SER A 11 7.40 9.40 10.16
C SER A 11 7.06 10.65 9.31
N PRO A 12 7.95 11.66 9.17
CA PRO A 12 7.66 12.85 8.39
C PRO A 12 7.55 12.55 6.89
N PHE A 13 8.25 11.54 6.35
CA PHE A 13 8.08 11.14 4.95
C PHE A 13 6.69 10.58 4.66
N MET A 14 6.16 9.73 5.56
CA MET A 14 4.79 9.23 5.44
C MET A 14 3.75 10.37 5.59
N ALA A 15 3.97 11.29 6.52
CA ALA A 15 3.11 12.45 6.68
C ALA A 15 3.11 13.36 5.44
N PHE A 16 4.28 13.58 4.84
CA PHE A 16 4.41 14.34 3.60
C PHE A 16 3.71 13.63 2.43
N ALA A 17 3.85 12.32 2.31
CA ALA A 17 3.17 11.52 1.29
C ALA A 17 1.63 11.58 1.46
N CYS A 18 1.11 11.51 2.69
CA CYS A 18 -0.33 11.68 2.95
C CYS A 18 -0.83 13.10 2.61
N TRP A 19 -0.01 14.13 2.84
CA TRP A 19 -0.39 15.50 2.46
C TRP A 19 -0.39 15.68 0.95
N TYR A 20 0.61 15.11 0.24
CA TYR A 20 0.68 15.13 -1.21
C TYR A 20 -0.43 14.30 -1.87
N ALA A 21 -0.81 13.18 -1.25
CA ALA A 21 -1.97 12.37 -1.65
C ALA A 21 -3.29 13.15 -1.53
N LYS A 22 -3.37 14.19 -0.69
CA LYS A 22 -4.54 15.06 -0.54
C LYS A 22 -4.59 16.20 -1.56
N SER A 23 -3.60 16.35 -2.43
CA SER A 23 -3.62 17.31 -3.53
C SER A 23 -4.46 16.77 -4.70
N LYS A 24 -5.12 17.64 -5.49
CA LYS A 24 -5.82 17.21 -6.72
C LYS A 24 -4.82 17.19 -7.86
N GLY A 25 -4.32 16.01 -8.22
CA GLY A 25 -3.38 15.85 -9.33
C GLY A 25 -3.04 14.40 -9.67
N ILE A 26 -2.46 14.19 -10.85
CA ILE A 26 -2.00 12.87 -11.31
C ILE A 26 -0.91 12.28 -10.41
N ILE A 27 -0.10 13.14 -9.80
CA ILE A 27 0.96 12.75 -8.87
C ILE A 27 0.37 12.16 -7.58
N ALA A 28 -0.77 12.70 -7.11
CA ALA A 28 -1.47 12.17 -5.94
C ALA A 28 -2.04 10.76 -6.20
N ILE A 29 -2.53 10.50 -7.43
CA ILE A 29 -2.98 9.17 -7.86
C ILE A 29 -1.82 8.17 -7.83
N PHE A 30 -0.66 8.57 -8.38
CA PHE A 30 0.51 7.70 -8.43
C PHE A 30 1.02 7.34 -7.03
N ILE A 31 1.20 8.35 -6.15
CA ILE A 31 1.64 8.14 -4.77
C ILE A 31 0.63 7.26 -3.99
N SER A 32 -0.67 7.55 -4.13
CA SER A 32 -1.73 6.76 -3.48
C SER A 32 -1.73 5.30 -3.95
N SER A 33 -1.48 5.06 -5.24
CA SER A 33 -1.44 3.70 -5.81
C SER A 33 -0.25 2.89 -5.27
N ILE A 34 0.92 3.53 -5.12
CA ILE A 34 2.10 2.90 -4.51
C ILE A 34 1.85 2.57 -3.04
N ILE A 35 1.28 3.50 -2.27
CA ILE A 35 0.95 3.28 -0.85
C ILE A 35 -0.04 2.11 -0.71
N PHE A 36 -1.08 2.08 -1.54
CA PHE A 36 -2.08 1.03 -1.53
C PHE A 36 -1.48 -0.35 -1.88
N MET A 37 -0.57 -0.40 -2.85
CA MET A 37 0.17 -1.61 -3.21
C MET A 37 0.99 -2.15 -2.03
N PHE A 38 1.72 -1.30 -1.30
CA PHE A 38 2.52 -1.72 -0.14
C PHE A 38 1.67 -2.31 1.00
N ILE A 39 0.51 -1.72 1.27
CA ILE A 39 -0.39 -2.19 2.32
C ILE A 39 -1.11 -3.48 1.88
N SER A 40 -1.48 -3.57 0.61
CA SER A 40 -2.03 -4.82 0.04
C SER A 40 -1.06 -5.99 0.19
N ARG A 41 0.25 -5.75 0.05
CA ARG A 41 1.30 -6.76 0.25
C ARG A 41 1.50 -7.19 1.70
N GLN A 42 1.10 -6.36 2.66
CA GLN A 42 1.08 -6.77 4.07
C GLN A 42 -0.21 -7.53 4.42
N ALA A 43 -1.36 -7.06 3.92
CA ALA A 43 -2.65 -7.65 4.26
C ALA A 43 -2.91 -9.01 3.61
N PHE A 44 -2.38 -9.24 2.41
CA PHE A 44 -2.62 -10.45 1.64
C PHE A 44 -1.34 -11.21 1.35
N ALA A 45 -1.37 -12.52 1.57
CA ALA A 45 -0.42 -13.47 1.03
C ALA A 45 -0.90 -13.87 -0.37
N PHE A 46 -0.11 -13.62 -1.40
CA PHE A 46 -0.39 -14.14 -2.75
C PHE A 46 0.78 -14.98 -3.24
N GLY A 47 0.53 -16.27 -3.41
CA GLY A 47 1.41 -17.23 -4.07
C GLY A 47 0.77 -17.75 -5.36
N PHE A 48 1.54 -18.47 -6.18
CA PHE A 48 1.07 -18.99 -7.48
C PHE A 48 -0.22 -19.84 -7.37
N TRP A 49 -0.46 -20.45 -6.20
CA TRP A 49 -1.62 -21.32 -5.89
C TRP A 49 -2.35 -20.97 -4.59
N TYR A 50 -2.00 -19.86 -3.93
CA TYR A 50 -2.54 -19.53 -2.61
C TYR A 50 -2.89 -18.05 -2.53
N PHE A 51 -4.08 -17.76 -2.04
CA PHE A 51 -4.50 -16.42 -1.65
C PHE A 51 -5.07 -16.48 -0.25
N ASP A 52 -4.45 -15.77 0.67
CA ASP A 52 -4.82 -15.81 2.07
C ASP A 52 -4.63 -14.47 2.75
N ILE A 53 -5.38 -14.28 3.83
CA ILE A 53 -5.36 -13.06 4.61
C ILE A 53 -4.41 -13.31 5.78
N MET A 54 -3.29 -12.60 5.80
CA MET A 54 -2.24 -12.80 6.80
C MET A 54 -2.78 -12.64 8.22
N ASN A 55 -3.49 -11.54 8.48
CA ASN A 55 -4.20 -11.31 9.74
C ASN A 55 -5.47 -10.49 9.52
N ILE A 56 -6.47 -10.75 10.37
CA ILE A 56 -7.71 -9.95 10.41
C ILE A 56 -7.42 -8.47 10.70
N LEU A 57 -6.39 -8.18 11.49
CA LEU A 57 -5.98 -6.82 11.84
C LEU A 57 -5.38 -6.08 10.63
N GLU A 58 -4.54 -6.77 9.85
CA GLU A 58 -3.93 -6.20 8.64
C GLU A 58 -4.98 -5.98 7.55
N PHE A 59 -5.97 -6.88 7.47
CA PHE A 59 -7.14 -6.69 6.61
C PHE A 59 -7.96 -5.46 7.03
N LEU A 60 -8.18 -5.25 8.33
CA LEU A 60 -8.86 -4.06 8.83
C LEU A 60 -8.07 -2.77 8.52
N LEU A 61 -6.75 -2.80 8.66
CA LEU A 61 -5.87 -1.68 8.30
C LEU A 61 -5.90 -1.39 6.79
N TRP A 62 -5.98 -2.42 5.96
CA TRP A 62 -6.16 -2.26 4.52
C TRP A 62 -7.47 -1.55 4.17
N ILE A 63 -8.58 -1.94 4.81
CA ILE A 63 -9.87 -1.25 4.67
C ILE A 63 -9.77 0.20 5.16
N ALA A 64 -9.20 0.43 6.34
CA ALA A 64 -9.01 1.78 6.88
C ALA A 64 -8.18 2.66 5.95
N MET A 65 -7.18 2.09 5.28
CA MET A 65 -6.36 2.81 4.31
C MET A 65 -7.14 3.21 3.05
N ILE A 66 -8.10 2.42 2.58
CA ILE A 66 -9.02 2.84 1.51
C ILE A 66 -9.78 4.10 1.93
N PHE A 67 -10.25 4.17 3.18
CA PHE A 67 -10.90 5.37 3.71
C PHE A 67 -9.96 6.56 3.84
N VAL A 68 -8.71 6.36 4.27
CA VAL A 68 -7.70 7.44 4.37
C VAL A 68 -7.32 7.98 2.99
N LEU A 69 -7.20 7.11 1.98
CA LEU A 69 -6.91 7.49 0.59
C LEU A 69 -8.16 8.01 -0.16
N TYR A 70 -9.34 7.93 0.45
CA TYR A 70 -10.59 8.40 -0.16
C TYR A 70 -10.61 9.94 -0.20
N GLN A 71 -10.17 10.49 -1.33
CA GLN A 71 -10.24 11.93 -1.58
C GLN A 71 -11.39 12.31 -2.52
N SER A 72 -11.64 11.48 -3.54
CA SER A 72 -12.78 11.62 -4.45
C SER A 72 -13.15 10.25 -5.06
N PRO A 73 -14.44 10.02 -5.39
CA PRO A 73 -14.88 8.75 -5.95
C PRO A 73 -14.19 8.43 -7.29
N LYS A 74 -13.89 9.46 -8.10
CA LYS A 74 -13.18 9.29 -9.38
C LYS A 74 -11.73 8.84 -9.18
N GLN A 75 -11.07 9.35 -8.13
CA GLN A 75 -9.68 9.04 -7.84
C GLN A 75 -9.54 7.63 -7.27
N ILE A 76 -10.39 7.24 -6.33
CA ILE A 76 -10.29 5.90 -5.71
C ILE A 76 -10.58 4.78 -6.71
N ILE A 77 -11.52 5.01 -7.65
CA ILE A 77 -11.82 4.09 -8.76
C ILE A 77 -10.61 3.86 -9.66
N ILE A 78 -9.67 4.81 -9.74
CA ILE A 78 -8.44 4.67 -10.52
C ILE A 78 -7.31 4.07 -9.66
N VAL A 79 -7.16 4.54 -8.41
CA VAL A 79 -6.09 4.13 -7.50
C VAL A 79 -6.18 2.65 -7.11
N VAL A 80 -7.38 2.16 -6.79
CA VAL A 80 -7.57 0.76 -6.36
C VAL A 80 -7.16 -0.24 -7.44
N PRO A 81 -7.65 -0.17 -8.70
CA PRO A 81 -7.24 -1.12 -9.73
C PRO A 81 -5.77 -0.98 -10.11
N ILE A 82 -5.23 0.25 -10.19
CA ILE A 82 -3.79 0.43 -10.47
C ILE A 82 -2.95 -0.17 -9.35
N GLY A 83 -3.29 0.09 -8.09
CA GLY A 83 -2.57 -0.44 -6.95
C GLY A 83 -2.69 -1.97 -6.82
N LEU A 84 -3.85 -2.56 -7.13
CA LEU A 84 -4.01 -4.01 -7.24
C LEU A 84 -3.16 -4.61 -8.38
N LEU A 85 -3.13 -3.96 -9.55
CA LEU A 85 -2.33 -4.42 -10.70
C LEU A 85 -0.83 -4.39 -10.35
N LEU A 86 -0.36 -3.30 -9.74
CA LEU A 86 1.01 -3.20 -9.22
C LEU A 86 1.30 -4.25 -8.15
N TYR A 87 0.33 -4.53 -7.27
CA TYR A 87 0.45 -5.60 -6.29
C TYR A 87 0.66 -6.97 -6.97
N PHE A 88 -0.17 -7.35 -7.94
CA PHE A 88 -0.01 -8.59 -8.68
C PHE A 88 1.33 -8.69 -9.43
N LEU A 89 1.81 -7.58 -10.03
CA LEU A 89 3.12 -7.56 -10.69
C LEU A 89 4.27 -7.80 -9.71
N THR A 90 4.17 -7.29 -8.48
CA THR A 90 5.26 -7.36 -7.49
C THR A 90 5.19 -8.56 -6.56
N THR A 91 4.04 -9.19 -6.42
CA THR A 91 3.93 -10.51 -5.78
C THR A 91 4.59 -11.58 -6.63
N GLN A 92 4.43 -11.53 -7.96
CA GLN A 92 5.17 -12.43 -8.86
C GLN A 92 6.69 -12.24 -8.76
N LEU A 93 7.18 -11.02 -8.52
CA LEU A 93 8.61 -10.76 -8.29
C LEU A 93 9.13 -11.32 -6.97
N ASN A 94 8.27 -11.60 -5.98
CA ASN A 94 8.65 -12.26 -4.72
C ASN A 94 8.76 -13.79 -4.85
N LEU A 95 8.55 -14.39 -6.03
CA LEU A 95 8.77 -15.85 -6.26
C LEU A 95 10.20 -16.31 -5.92
N PHE A 96 11.17 -15.40 -5.85
CA PHE A 96 12.56 -15.70 -5.47
C PHE A 96 12.92 -15.41 -3.99
N TRP A 97 12.00 -14.87 -3.19
CA TRP A 97 12.29 -14.48 -1.79
C TRP A 97 11.60 -15.34 -0.74
N GLY A 98 11.00 -16.47 -1.16
CA GLY A 98 10.47 -17.52 -0.30
C GLY A 98 11.51 -18.56 0.16
N MET A 99 12.79 -18.21 0.18
CA MET A 99 13.85 -18.99 0.83
C MET A 99 14.39 -18.16 1.97
N PHE A 100 13.80 -18.27 3.16
CA PHE A 100 14.44 -18.28 4.49
C PHE A 100 13.38 -18.36 5.58
#